data_AF-A0A958BB78-F1
#
_entry.id   AF-A0A958BB78-F1
#
_cell.length_a   1.000
_cell.length_b   1.000
_cell.length_c   1.000
_cell.angle_alpha   90.00
_cell.angle_beta   90.00
_cell.angle_gamma   90.00
#
_symmetry.space_group_name_H-M   'P 1'
#
loop_
_entity.id
_entity.type
_entity.pdbx_description
1 polymer ?
#
loop_
_entity_poly.entity_id
_entity_poly.type
_entity_poly.pdbx_seq_one_letter_code
_entity_poly.pdbx_strand_id
1 'polypeptide(L)'
;MVTHPCFSVLFIVDDCRTTTQPLMDYLQTIQSLQLDRHPLLPSNISHYDVVMVANPGGLSADEQTRLARYVETGGGCLGLVIGCEAALPDFYGVQPGPVGPEVELRVLFADADHPLATRLPDARYLPGRYQPLTITGDDVTTLLYADWRYEHSPVMVSRPIRRGRASCTSLTTFADPAYQPILYRLLRHLAGQPDANQMLGVGLLGYPPSVGQLHGQGAQAIDGLALRAACDLNPRRLDAARQTFPDIQTYDTAETLADDPAIDLVVIATPPNTHARLALQLLEAGKHVVCEKPLALTQAETEAMLVLAERQKLHLSCHQNRRWDADYLAIKRAVQEGLIGELFHLEAFVGSFNHPCGYWHSHDKISGGTTFDWGAHYLDWVLSLMPSPPTAVICTRHNRVWHDITNADQERIQLRFAGGQEADFIHSDIAAIPKPKWYLLGTEGAIVGHWQAVTVHTIDPVHYFDSHAIPPTEIPPQLTLQRRDASGRMVEQSLPLPKPPSYPFHRNLADHLLLGEPITVPGHESAQVVAVLEAAVRSAEHGGAVEELA
;
A
#
# COMPACT_ATOMS: atom_id res chain seq x y z
N MET A 1 14.82 -6.87 -6.17
CA MET A 1 13.69 -7.35 -5.35
C MET A 1 14.21 -8.18 -4.20
N VAL A 2 13.71 -7.93 -2.99
CA VAL A 2 14.11 -8.66 -1.78
C VAL A 2 13.65 -10.11 -1.89
N THR A 3 14.58 -11.04 -1.73
CA THR A 3 14.26 -12.46 -1.85
C THR A 3 13.90 -13.05 -0.49
N HIS A 4 12.60 -13.23 -0.28
CA HIS A 4 12.09 -14.08 0.80
C HIS A 4 12.21 -15.56 0.42
N PRO A 5 12.37 -16.48 1.39
CA PRO A 5 12.37 -17.90 1.09
C PRO A 5 11.04 -18.30 0.42
N CYS A 6 11.13 -18.94 -0.75
CA CYS A 6 9.94 -19.40 -1.44
C CYS A 6 9.29 -20.57 -0.72
N PHE A 7 7.96 -20.64 -0.74
CA PHE A 7 7.19 -21.79 -0.29
C PHE A 7 6.00 -22.05 -1.22
N SER A 8 5.52 -23.28 -1.18
CA SER A 8 4.54 -23.83 -2.10
C SER A 8 3.22 -24.16 -1.41
N VAL A 9 2.12 -23.75 -2.04
CA VAL A 9 0.76 -23.97 -1.55
C VAL A 9 -0.06 -24.68 -2.61
N LEU A 10 -0.62 -25.83 -2.25
CA LEU A 10 -1.64 -26.50 -3.04
C LEU A 10 -3.02 -26.10 -2.53
N PHE A 11 -3.86 -25.52 -3.39
CA PHE A 11 -5.25 -25.22 -3.07
C PHE A 11 -6.21 -26.23 -3.72
N ILE A 12 -6.94 -26.96 -2.88
CA ILE A 12 -8.03 -27.86 -3.29
C ILE A 12 -9.33 -27.06 -3.35
N VAL A 13 -9.84 -26.89 -4.57
CA VAL A 13 -10.95 -25.99 -4.89
C VAL A 13 -12.25 -26.77 -5.02
N ASP A 14 -13.27 -26.33 -4.29
CA ASP A 14 -14.66 -26.82 -4.39
C ASP A 14 -15.48 -25.95 -5.37
N ASP A 15 -16.79 -26.21 -5.53
CA ASP A 15 -17.73 -25.42 -6.34
C ASP A 15 -17.83 -23.94 -5.90
N CYS A 16 -17.33 -23.58 -4.72
CA CYS A 16 -17.26 -22.21 -4.17
C CYS A 16 -16.17 -21.31 -4.80
N ARG A 17 -15.94 -21.44 -6.12
CA ARG A 17 -14.88 -20.70 -6.83
C ARG A 17 -15.03 -19.18 -6.70
N THR A 18 -16.26 -18.67 -6.72
CA THR A 18 -16.53 -17.22 -6.65
C THR A 18 -16.12 -16.62 -5.30
N THR A 19 -16.36 -17.33 -4.19
CA THR A 19 -16.05 -16.84 -2.84
C THR A 19 -14.54 -16.78 -2.57
N THR A 20 -13.78 -17.74 -3.09
CA THR A 20 -12.33 -17.88 -2.79
C THR A 20 -11.43 -17.17 -3.79
N GLN A 21 -11.95 -16.79 -4.96
CA GLN A 21 -11.17 -16.12 -6.01
C GLN A 21 -10.42 -14.86 -5.52
N PRO A 22 -11.02 -13.96 -4.72
CA PRO A 22 -10.29 -12.77 -4.24
C PRO A 22 -9.04 -13.08 -3.41
N LEU A 23 -9.07 -14.15 -2.58
CA LEU A 23 -7.87 -14.61 -1.87
C LEU A 23 -6.83 -15.14 -2.84
N MET A 24 -7.25 -15.86 -3.88
CA MET A 24 -6.33 -16.40 -4.89
C MET A 24 -5.66 -15.29 -5.69
N ASP A 25 -6.41 -14.28 -6.10
CA ASP A 25 -5.88 -13.11 -6.79
C ASP A 25 -4.83 -12.41 -5.93
N TYR A 26 -5.11 -12.23 -4.63
CA TYR A 26 -4.15 -11.68 -3.67
C TYR A 26 -2.90 -12.55 -3.53
N LEU A 27 -3.05 -13.85 -3.28
CA LEU A 27 -1.92 -14.76 -3.09
C LEU A 27 -1.02 -14.85 -4.34
N GLN A 28 -1.58 -14.72 -5.54
CA GLN A 28 -0.82 -14.68 -6.79
C GLN A 28 0.08 -13.43 -6.93
N THR A 29 -0.22 -12.35 -6.20
CA THR A 29 0.65 -11.16 -6.17
C THR A 29 1.92 -11.35 -5.35
N ILE A 30 2.00 -12.42 -4.56
CA ILE A 30 3.09 -12.67 -3.62
C ILE A 30 4.22 -13.44 -4.32
N GLN A 31 5.35 -12.77 -4.51
CA GLN A 31 6.47 -13.32 -5.30
C GLN A 31 7.12 -14.57 -4.68
N SER A 32 7.12 -14.67 -3.35
CA SER A 32 7.71 -15.81 -2.63
C SER A 32 6.76 -17.00 -2.49
N LEU A 33 5.57 -16.95 -3.09
CA LEU A 33 4.55 -17.98 -2.96
C LEU A 33 4.31 -18.65 -4.32
N GLN A 34 4.56 -19.95 -4.40
CA GLN A 34 4.11 -20.77 -5.52
C GLN A 34 2.72 -21.33 -5.20
N LEU A 35 1.72 -21.05 -6.05
CA LEU A 35 0.33 -21.43 -5.81
C LEU A 35 -0.20 -22.34 -6.90
N ASP A 36 -0.47 -23.59 -6.55
CA ASP A 36 -1.06 -24.59 -7.44
C ASP A 36 -2.54 -24.82 -7.08
N ARG A 37 -3.40 -25.07 -8.07
CA ARG A 37 -4.84 -25.30 -7.89
C ARG A 37 -5.24 -26.66 -8.44
N HIS A 38 -6.02 -27.41 -7.68
CA HIS A 38 -6.54 -28.70 -8.14
C HIS A 38 -7.99 -28.91 -7.66
N PRO A 39 -8.87 -29.53 -8.46
CA PRO A 39 -10.26 -29.80 -8.03
C PRO A 39 -10.40 -30.94 -7.02
N LEU A 40 -9.38 -31.81 -6.91
CA LEU A 40 -9.37 -32.98 -6.02
C LEU A 40 -7.99 -33.13 -5.38
N LEU A 41 -7.88 -33.79 -4.23
CA LEU A 41 -6.58 -33.97 -3.58
C LEU A 41 -5.69 -34.94 -4.38
N PRO A 42 -4.53 -34.52 -4.93
CA PRO A 42 -3.63 -35.39 -5.67
C PRO A 42 -3.11 -36.54 -4.81
N SER A 43 -2.67 -37.63 -5.45
CA SER A 43 -2.13 -38.80 -4.76
C SER A 43 -0.80 -38.50 -4.03
N ASN A 44 0.00 -37.58 -4.57
CA ASN A 44 1.24 -37.10 -3.94
C ASN A 44 1.16 -35.60 -3.67
N ILE A 45 1.19 -35.23 -2.40
CA ILE A 45 1.18 -33.86 -1.89
C ILE A 45 2.44 -33.53 -1.07
N SER A 46 3.41 -34.45 -1.02
CA SER A 46 4.58 -34.35 -0.14
C SER A 46 5.58 -33.25 -0.52
N HIS A 47 5.53 -32.75 -1.76
CA HIS A 47 6.38 -31.66 -2.22
C HIS A 47 5.81 -30.27 -1.95
N TYR A 48 4.58 -30.17 -1.45
CA TYR A 48 3.98 -28.90 -1.05
C TYR A 48 4.28 -28.60 0.42
N ASP A 49 4.58 -27.34 0.73
CA ASP A 49 4.79 -26.89 2.11
C ASP A 49 3.45 -26.75 2.85
N VAL A 50 2.41 -26.31 2.13
CA VAL A 50 1.05 -26.19 2.68
C VAL A 50 -0.01 -26.73 1.73
N VAL A 51 -1.00 -27.44 2.28
CA VAL A 51 -2.23 -27.82 1.58
C VAL A 51 -3.42 -27.05 2.15
N MET A 52 -4.02 -26.19 1.34
CA MET A 52 -5.23 -25.43 1.65
C MET A 52 -6.44 -26.14 1.03
N VAL A 53 -7.53 -26.29 1.79
CA VAL A 53 -8.72 -27.04 1.36
C VAL A 53 -9.98 -26.23 1.63
N ALA A 54 -10.77 -25.95 0.58
CA ALA A 54 -12.12 -25.43 0.73
C ALA A 54 -13.07 -26.55 1.20
N ASN A 55 -13.86 -26.29 2.24
CA ASN A 55 -14.83 -27.22 2.84
C ASN A 55 -14.26 -28.64 3.08
N PRO A 56 -13.24 -28.79 3.94
CA PRO A 56 -12.55 -30.07 4.11
C PRO A 56 -13.44 -31.22 4.63
N GLY A 57 -14.63 -30.93 5.16
CA GLY A 57 -15.63 -31.95 5.49
C GLY A 57 -16.24 -32.68 4.28
N GLY A 58 -16.07 -32.14 3.07
CA GLY A 58 -16.47 -32.79 1.81
C GLY A 58 -15.47 -33.82 1.28
N LEU A 59 -14.26 -33.90 1.86
CA LEU A 59 -13.24 -34.87 1.46
C LEU A 59 -13.67 -36.31 1.76
N SER A 60 -13.34 -37.24 0.88
CA SER A 60 -13.52 -38.68 1.14
C SER A 60 -12.65 -39.17 2.31
N ALA A 61 -13.04 -40.27 2.96
CA ALA A 61 -12.28 -40.83 4.10
C ALA A 61 -10.81 -41.14 3.75
N ASP A 62 -10.55 -41.56 2.52
CA ASP A 62 -9.20 -41.82 2.00
C ASP A 62 -8.39 -40.52 1.82
N GLU A 63 -9.00 -39.45 1.29
CA GLU A 63 -8.37 -38.13 1.21
C GLU A 63 -8.07 -37.55 2.59
N GLN A 64 -9.00 -37.65 3.53
CA GLN A 64 -8.81 -37.21 4.91
C GLN A 64 -7.63 -37.95 5.58
N THR A 65 -7.54 -39.27 5.37
CA THR A 65 -6.44 -40.09 5.89
C THR A 65 -5.09 -39.68 5.29
N ARG A 66 -5.04 -39.42 3.97
CA ARG A 66 -3.82 -38.92 3.31
C ARG A 66 -3.40 -37.55 3.84
N LEU A 67 -4.34 -36.63 3.98
CA LEU A 67 -4.09 -35.29 4.48
C LEU A 67 -3.59 -35.32 5.92
N ALA A 68 -4.20 -36.14 6.78
CA ALA A 68 -3.74 -36.36 8.15
C ALA A 68 -2.29 -36.87 8.19
N ARG A 69 -1.95 -37.89 7.39
CA ARG A 69 -0.58 -38.41 7.30
C ARG A 69 0.41 -37.35 6.82
N TYR A 70 0.03 -36.55 5.83
CA TYR A 70 0.87 -35.45 5.33
C TYR A 70 1.22 -34.45 6.44
N VAL A 71 0.22 -34.01 7.23
CA VAL A 71 0.44 -33.11 8.37
C VAL A 71 1.31 -33.79 9.43
N GLU A 72 1.04 -35.05 9.79
CA GLU A 72 1.84 -35.80 10.76
C GLU A 72 3.33 -35.89 10.37
N THR A 73 3.64 -35.90 9.06
CA THR A 73 5.00 -35.97 8.54
C THR A 73 5.73 -34.63 8.44
N GLY A 74 5.05 -33.50 8.72
CA GLY A 74 5.65 -32.16 8.71
C GLY A 74 4.92 -31.12 7.87
N GLY A 75 3.89 -31.52 7.10
CA GLY A 75 3.15 -30.60 6.24
C GLY A 75 2.28 -29.61 7.00
N GLY A 76 2.07 -28.43 6.42
CA GLY A 76 1.09 -27.45 6.89
C GLY A 76 -0.28 -27.66 6.24
N CYS A 77 -1.37 -27.54 6.99
CA CYS A 77 -2.71 -27.65 6.41
C CYS A 77 -3.64 -26.52 6.85
N LEU A 78 -4.38 -25.94 5.90
CA LEU A 78 -5.38 -24.90 6.15
C LEU A 78 -6.76 -25.32 5.64
N GLY A 79 -7.71 -25.51 6.53
CA GLY A 79 -9.13 -25.71 6.21
C GLY A 79 -9.88 -24.39 6.14
N LEU A 80 -10.56 -24.13 5.02
CA LEU A 80 -11.50 -23.01 4.86
C LEU A 80 -12.93 -23.53 4.99
N VAL A 81 -13.64 -23.18 6.05
CA VAL A 81 -15.04 -23.54 6.27
C VAL A 81 -15.91 -22.45 5.65
N ILE A 82 -16.58 -22.78 4.54
CA ILE A 82 -17.34 -21.81 3.74
C ILE A 82 -18.82 -22.14 3.84
N GLY A 83 -19.45 -21.73 4.94
CA GLY A 83 -20.90 -21.89 5.16
C GLY A 83 -21.37 -23.35 5.18
N CYS A 84 -20.48 -24.28 5.52
CA CYS A 84 -20.76 -25.72 5.58
C CYS A 84 -20.74 -26.21 7.04
N GLU A 85 -21.68 -27.08 7.39
CA GLU A 85 -21.77 -27.73 8.71
C GLU A 85 -21.28 -29.19 8.69
N ALA A 86 -20.70 -29.64 7.57
CA ALA A 86 -20.14 -30.99 7.47
C ALA A 86 -18.99 -31.17 8.47
N ALA A 87 -18.92 -32.37 9.06
CA ALA A 87 -17.90 -32.70 10.04
C ALA A 87 -16.50 -32.52 9.44
N LEU A 88 -15.65 -31.77 10.12
CA LEU A 88 -14.26 -31.55 9.72
C LEU A 88 -13.41 -32.77 10.10
N PRO A 89 -12.32 -33.04 9.38
CA PRO A 89 -11.36 -34.06 9.77
C PRO A 89 -10.87 -33.87 11.21
N ASP A 90 -10.86 -34.95 12.00
CA ASP A 90 -10.56 -34.92 13.45
C ASP A 90 -9.20 -34.29 13.78
N PHE A 91 -8.25 -34.33 12.85
CA PHE A 91 -6.92 -33.77 13.05
C PHE A 91 -6.96 -32.25 13.26
N TYR A 92 -7.96 -31.52 12.76
CA TYR A 92 -8.11 -30.08 13.07
C TYR A 92 -8.45 -29.80 14.55
N GLY A 93 -9.03 -30.78 15.27
CA GLY A 93 -9.44 -30.61 16.67
C GLY A 93 -10.59 -29.63 16.88
N VAL A 94 -11.36 -29.33 15.84
CA VAL A 94 -12.54 -28.46 15.88
C VAL A 94 -13.67 -29.03 15.03
N GLN A 95 -14.90 -28.63 15.34
CA GLN A 95 -16.08 -28.88 14.51
C GLN A 95 -16.83 -27.57 14.24
N PRO A 96 -17.43 -27.40 13.06
CA PRO A 96 -18.12 -26.18 12.69
C PRO A 96 -19.43 -26.10 13.47
N GLY A 97 -19.70 -24.93 14.06
CA GLY A 97 -20.98 -24.60 14.63
C GLY A 97 -22.02 -24.23 13.57
N PRO A 98 -23.25 -23.89 13.99
CA PRO A 98 -24.33 -23.55 13.09
C PRO A 98 -24.01 -22.29 12.28
N VAL A 99 -24.45 -22.28 11.03
CA VAL A 99 -24.27 -21.12 10.14
C VAL A 99 -25.19 -19.98 10.58
N GLY A 100 -24.58 -18.86 11.00
CA GLY A 100 -25.27 -17.67 11.48
C GLY A 100 -25.60 -16.65 10.37
N PRO A 101 -26.04 -15.44 10.78
CA PRO A 101 -26.40 -14.38 9.86
C PRO A 101 -25.16 -13.74 9.21
N GLU A 102 -25.41 -13.02 8.14
CA GLU A 102 -24.43 -12.17 7.46
C GLU A 102 -24.46 -10.77 8.08
N VAL A 103 -23.36 -10.39 8.71
CA VAL A 103 -23.23 -9.21 9.56
C VAL A 103 -21.79 -8.71 9.57
N GLU A 104 -21.58 -7.51 10.08
CA GLU A 104 -20.24 -7.02 10.39
C GLU A 104 -19.75 -7.65 11.70
N LEU A 105 -18.70 -8.45 11.62
CA LEU A 105 -18.11 -9.18 12.73
C LEU A 105 -16.92 -8.42 13.27
N ARG A 106 -16.89 -8.17 14.58
CA ARG A 106 -15.68 -7.73 15.26
C ARG A 106 -14.78 -8.93 15.50
N VAL A 107 -13.65 -8.97 14.82
CA VAL A 107 -12.65 -10.04 14.87
C VAL A 107 -11.41 -9.54 15.61
N LEU A 108 -10.88 -10.35 16.52
CA LEU A 108 -9.72 -10.03 17.34
C LEU A 108 -8.76 -11.21 17.40
N PHE A 109 -7.47 -10.93 17.57
CA PHE A 109 -6.51 -11.96 17.93
C PHE A 109 -6.72 -12.42 19.37
N ALA A 110 -6.61 -13.73 19.60
CA ALA A 110 -6.63 -14.31 20.95
C ALA A 110 -5.41 -13.85 21.78
N ASP A 111 -4.27 -13.73 21.10
CA ASP A 111 -3.01 -13.22 21.61
C ASP A 111 -2.52 -12.12 20.68
N ALA A 112 -2.50 -10.88 21.17
CA ALA A 112 -2.08 -9.72 20.40
C ALA A 112 -0.56 -9.71 20.10
N ASP A 113 0.23 -10.46 20.88
CA ASP A 113 1.67 -10.59 20.69
C ASP A 113 2.02 -11.76 19.75
N HIS A 114 1.02 -12.49 19.25
CA HIS A 114 1.24 -13.58 18.30
C HIS A 114 1.91 -13.05 17.03
N PRO A 115 2.91 -13.74 16.43
CA PRO A 115 3.61 -13.27 15.22
C PRO A 115 2.70 -12.95 14.02
N LEU A 116 1.53 -13.58 13.94
CA LEU A 116 0.52 -13.29 12.93
C LEU A 116 -0.10 -11.88 13.09
N ALA A 117 -0.16 -11.37 14.31
CA ALA A 117 -0.73 -10.08 14.68
C ALA A 117 0.26 -8.90 14.54
N THR A 118 1.55 -9.15 14.28
CA THR A 118 2.58 -8.11 14.20
C THR A 118 2.20 -6.97 13.24
N ARG A 119 2.13 -5.71 13.70
CA ARG A 119 1.68 -4.55 12.89
C ARG A 119 0.26 -4.65 12.32
N LEU A 120 -0.59 -5.54 12.82
CA LEU A 120 -2.04 -5.51 12.63
C LEU A 120 -2.69 -4.77 13.81
N PRO A 121 -3.95 -4.30 13.71
CA PRO A 121 -4.62 -3.74 14.88
C PRO A 121 -5.04 -4.83 15.86
N ASP A 122 -5.48 -4.39 17.03
CA ASP A 122 -6.05 -5.28 18.04
C ASP A 122 -7.40 -5.89 17.62
N ALA A 123 -8.21 -5.12 16.88
CA ALA A 123 -9.52 -5.56 16.38
C ALA A 123 -9.79 -5.04 14.95
N ARG A 124 -10.50 -5.85 14.17
CA ARG A 124 -11.03 -5.50 12.85
C ARG A 124 -12.51 -5.79 12.78
N TYR A 125 -13.24 -4.94 12.08
CA TYR A 125 -14.63 -5.20 11.73
C TYR A 125 -14.66 -5.69 10.29
N LEU A 126 -15.14 -6.92 10.10
CA LEU A 126 -15.13 -7.60 8.82
C LEU A 126 -16.57 -7.96 8.43
N PRO A 127 -17.05 -7.56 7.24
CA PRO A 127 -18.31 -8.08 6.74
C PRO A 127 -18.16 -9.58 6.49
N GLY A 128 -19.08 -10.39 7.00
CA GLY A 128 -19.01 -11.83 6.81
C GLY A 128 -20.17 -12.58 7.44
N ARG A 129 -20.14 -13.90 7.28
CA ARG A 129 -21.14 -14.77 7.90
C ARG A 129 -20.60 -15.29 9.22
N TYR A 130 -21.35 -15.11 10.30
CA TYR A 130 -20.96 -15.65 11.60
C TYR A 130 -21.04 -17.17 11.57
N GLN A 131 -19.93 -17.86 11.84
CA GLN A 131 -19.93 -19.31 12.04
C GLN A 131 -18.85 -19.67 13.07
N PRO A 132 -19.20 -20.03 14.31
CA PRO A 132 -18.21 -20.34 15.33
C PRO A 132 -17.60 -21.73 15.11
N LEU A 133 -16.37 -21.93 15.58
CA LEU A 133 -15.71 -23.22 15.64
C LEU A 133 -15.75 -23.75 17.08
N THR A 134 -16.28 -24.97 17.25
CA THR A 134 -16.31 -25.66 18.54
C THR A 134 -15.02 -26.45 18.71
N ILE A 135 -14.25 -26.14 19.75
CA ILE A 135 -13.02 -26.87 20.06
C ILE A 135 -13.35 -28.25 20.60
N THR A 136 -12.75 -29.28 20.01
CA THR A 136 -12.90 -30.69 20.42
C THR A 136 -11.59 -31.32 20.90
N GLY A 137 -10.44 -30.70 20.62
CA GLY A 137 -9.12 -31.15 21.08
C GLY A 137 -8.48 -30.20 22.10
N ASP A 138 -7.81 -30.77 23.11
CA ASP A 138 -7.18 -30.01 24.21
C ASP A 138 -5.92 -29.24 23.77
N ASP A 139 -5.32 -29.62 22.64
CA ASP A 139 -4.09 -29.07 22.06
C ASP A 139 -4.36 -28.01 20.97
N VAL A 140 -5.60 -27.52 20.88
CA VAL A 140 -6.02 -26.49 19.91
C VAL A 140 -5.86 -25.10 20.51
N THR A 141 -5.16 -24.23 19.78
CA THR A 141 -5.01 -22.82 20.10
C THR A 141 -5.96 -22.00 19.24
N THR A 142 -6.74 -21.11 19.85
CA THR A 142 -7.50 -20.11 19.07
C THR A 142 -6.57 -19.00 18.63
N LEU A 143 -6.61 -18.65 17.35
CA LEU A 143 -5.87 -17.53 16.78
C LEU A 143 -6.75 -16.28 16.69
N LEU A 144 -8.00 -16.43 16.22
CA LEU A 144 -8.97 -15.34 16.12
C LEU A 144 -10.30 -15.70 16.77
N TYR A 145 -10.88 -14.72 17.44
CA TYR A 145 -12.27 -14.71 17.89
C TYR A 145 -13.13 -13.80 17.03
N ALA A 146 -14.41 -14.11 16.91
CA ALA A 146 -15.43 -13.17 16.47
C ALA A 146 -16.44 -12.92 17.59
N ASP A 147 -16.79 -11.64 17.78
CA ASP A 147 -17.83 -11.23 18.72
C ASP A 147 -19.19 -11.27 18.04
N TRP A 148 -20.13 -12.01 18.61
CA TRP A 148 -21.53 -11.97 18.20
C TRP A 148 -22.45 -12.06 19.41
N ARG A 149 -23.35 -11.08 19.58
CA ARG A 149 -24.28 -11.00 20.73
C ARG A 149 -23.58 -11.14 22.09
N TYR A 150 -22.42 -10.50 22.25
CA TYR A 150 -21.57 -10.59 23.45
C TYR A 150 -20.99 -11.97 23.75
N GLU A 151 -21.02 -12.90 22.78
CA GLU A 151 -20.28 -14.16 22.84
C GLU A 151 -18.99 -14.05 22.02
N HIS A 152 -17.88 -14.51 22.60
CA HIS A 152 -16.57 -14.57 21.95
C HIS A 152 -16.35 -16.00 21.46
N SER A 153 -16.45 -16.21 20.15
CA SER A 153 -16.34 -17.56 19.58
C SER A 153 -15.10 -17.71 18.68
N PRO A 154 -14.38 -18.84 18.78
CA PRO A 154 -13.27 -19.11 17.86
C PRO A 154 -13.75 -19.11 16.41
N VAL A 155 -13.03 -18.41 15.53
CA VAL A 155 -13.27 -18.40 14.07
C VAL A 155 -12.01 -18.69 13.27
N MET A 156 -10.86 -18.76 13.94
CA MET A 156 -9.61 -19.27 13.39
C MET A 156 -8.84 -19.98 14.51
N VAL A 157 -8.36 -21.19 14.22
CA VAL A 157 -7.61 -22.01 15.17
C VAL A 157 -6.34 -22.56 14.54
N SER A 158 -5.41 -23.02 15.39
CA SER A 158 -4.25 -23.80 15.00
C SER A 158 -4.02 -24.93 15.98
N ARG A 159 -3.52 -26.06 15.46
CA ARG A 159 -3.20 -27.25 16.23
C ARG A 159 -1.88 -27.84 15.72
N PRO A 160 -0.85 -27.98 16.57
CA PRO A 160 0.35 -28.72 16.22
C PRO A 160 0.06 -30.23 16.17
N ILE A 161 0.57 -30.93 15.16
CA ILE A 161 0.35 -32.38 14.99
C ILE A 161 1.68 -33.05 14.65
N ARG A 162 2.29 -33.70 15.66
CA ARG A 162 3.62 -34.29 15.58
C ARG A 162 4.66 -33.29 15.03
N ARG A 163 4.98 -33.37 13.74
CA ARG A 163 5.96 -32.51 13.06
C ARG A 163 5.33 -31.37 12.27
N GLY A 164 4.05 -31.47 11.91
CA GLY A 164 3.34 -30.46 11.13
C GLY A 164 2.33 -29.67 11.97
N ARG A 165 1.48 -28.92 11.27
CA ARG A 165 0.45 -28.06 11.88
C ARG A 165 -0.80 -28.05 11.02
N ALA A 166 -1.96 -28.02 11.66
CA ALA A 166 -3.25 -27.86 11.01
C ALA A 166 -3.95 -26.61 11.56
N SER A 167 -4.52 -25.81 10.67
CA SER A 167 -5.30 -24.64 11.02
C SER A 167 -6.63 -24.65 10.28
N CYS A 168 -7.64 -24.05 10.88
CA CYS A 168 -8.97 -23.97 10.31
C CYS A 168 -9.56 -22.58 10.55
N THR A 169 -10.25 -22.02 9.58
CA THR A 169 -11.00 -20.78 9.73
C THR A 169 -12.37 -20.85 9.09
N SER A 170 -13.34 -20.20 9.72
CA SER A 170 -14.71 -20.04 9.23
C SER A 170 -15.02 -18.64 8.70
N LEU A 171 -14.04 -17.73 8.72
CA LEU A 171 -14.19 -16.40 8.12
C LEU A 171 -14.09 -16.50 6.60
N THR A 172 -15.10 -15.98 5.91
CA THR A 172 -15.25 -16.06 4.45
C THR A 172 -14.99 -14.74 3.72
N THR A 173 -14.49 -13.73 4.42
CA THR A 173 -14.27 -12.36 3.91
C THR A 173 -12.96 -12.24 3.11
N PHE A 174 -12.77 -13.14 2.15
CA PHE A 174 -11.54 -13.31 1.38
C PHE A 174 -11.17 -12.12 0.48
N ALA A 175 -12.12 -11.25 0.19
CA ALA A 175 -11.91 -10.01 -0.53
C ALA A 175 -11.43 -8.85 0.35
N ASP A 176 -11.51 -8.99 1.67
CA ASP A 176 -11.18 -7.90 2.59
C ASP A 176 -9.64 -7.75 2.70
N PRO A 177 -9.09 -6.57 2.36
CA PRO A 177 -7.64 -6.34 2.37
C PRO A 177 -7.03 -6.36 3.78
N ALA A 178 -7.82 -6.30 4.85
CA ALA A 178 -7.34 -6.49 6.21
C ALA A 178 -7.27 -7.98 6.60
N TYR A 179 -8.04 -8.86 5.95
CA TYR A 179 -8.04 -10.29 6.23
C TYR A 179 -7.00 -11.06 5.39
N GLN A 180 -6.76 -10.62 4.17
CA GLN A 180 -5.80 -11.21 3.24
C GLN A 180 -4.37 -11.36 3.84
N PRO A 181 -3.77 -10.33 4.49
CA PRO A 181 -2.47 -10.47 5.15
C PRO A 181 -2.46 -11.50 6.28
N ILE A 182 -3.56 -11.62 7.03
CA ILE A 182 -3.67 -12.60 8.14
C ILE A 182 -3.56 -14.02 7.58
N LEU A 183 -4.29 -14.31 6.50
CA LEU A 183 -4.24 -15.62 5.84
C LEU A 183 -2.86 -15.91 5.25
N TYR A 184 -2.24 -14.93 4.59
CA TYR A 184 -0.89 -15.12 4.06
C TYR A 184 0.14 -15.43 5.16
N ARG A 185 0.12 -14.67 6.26
CA ARG A 185 1.02 -14.93 7.39
C ARG A 185 0.75 -16.29 8.02
N LEU A 186 -0.51 -16.72 8.08
CA LEU A 186 -0.86 -18.07 8.53
C LEU A 186 -0.26 -19.13 7.61
N LEU A 187 -0.34 -18.95 6.29
CA LEU A 187 0.28 -19.86 5.32
C LEU A 187 1.80 -19.91 5.50
N ARG A 188 2.48 -18.77 5.72
CA ARG A 188 3.92 -18.73 6.04
C ARG A 188 4.23 -19.53 7.30
N HIS A 189 3.45 -19.31 8.35
CA HIS A 189 3.60 -20.01 9.62
C HIS A 189 3.38 -21.53 9.48
N LEU A 190 2.39 -21.95 8.70
CA LEU A 190 2.12 -23.36 8.39
C LEU A 190 3.23 -23.99 7.53
N ALA A 191 3.85 -23.20 6.64
CA ALA A 191 5.02 -23.60 5.85
C ALA A 191 6.32 -23.65 6.66
N GLY A 192 6.30 -23.33 7.96
CA GLY A 192 7.49 -23.32 8.81
C GLY A 192 8.45 -22.17 8.52
N GLN A 193 7.98 -21.09 7.89
CA GLN A 193 8.78 -19.89 7.67
C GLN A 193 9.08 -19.19 9.01
N PRO A 194 10.28 -18.61 9.17
CA PRO A 194 10.65 -17.93 10.40
C PRO A 194 9.79 -16.68 10.63
N ASP A 195 9.48 -16.41 11.89
CA ASP A 195 8.87 -15.15 12.31
C ASP A 195 9.87 -14.00 12.13
N ALA A 196 9.40 -12.84 11.70
CA ALA A 196 10.28 -11.71 11.40
C ALA A 196 10.45 -10.79 12.60
N ASN A 197 11.31 -11.22 13.53
CA ASN A 197 11.65 -10.46 14.74
C ASN A 197 12.85 -9.51 14.55
N GLN A 198 13.33 -9.34 13.31
CA GLN A 198 14.45 -8.46 13.00
C GLN A 198 14.01 -7.00 12.90
N MET A 199 14.88 -6.09 13.35
CA MET A 199 14.76 -4.65 13.12
C MET A 199 15.69 -4.24 11.98
N LEU A 200 15.17 -3.54 10.99
CA LEU A 200 15.95 -2.95 9.89
C LEU A 200 16.45 -1.57 10.30
N GLY A 201 17.77 -1.37 10.24
CA GLY A 201 18.38 -0.07 10.47
C GLY A 201 18.08 0.91 9.34
N VAL A 202 17.46 2.04 9.66
CA VAL A 202 17.07 3.09 8.73
C VAL A 202 18.02 4.27 8.83
N GLY A 203 18.63 4.63 7.70
CA GLY A 203 19.36 5.88 7.52
C GLY A 203 18.54 6.89 6.72
N LEU A 204 18.59 8.16 7.11
CA LEU A 204 18.00 9.27 6.34
C LEU A 204 19.10 9.98 5.57
N LEU A 205 19.01 10.05 4.25
CA LEU A 205 19.91 10.82 3.40
C LEU A 205 19.19 12.10 2.93
N GLY A 206 19.58 13.23 3.50
CA GLY A 206 18.83 14.48 3.49
C GLY A 206 17.90 14.57 4.70
N TYR A 207 18.05 15.64 5.50
CA TYR A 207 17.15 15.95 6.61
C TYR A 207 16.49 17.33 6.43
N PRO A 208 15.73 17.54 5.34
CA PRO A 208 14.99 18.77 5.16
C PRO A 208 13.93 18.92 6.25
N PRO A 209 13.55 20.17 6.61
CA PRO A 209 12.47 20.42 7.56
C PRO A 209 11.19 19.66 7.17
N SER A 210 10.47 19.16 8.18
CA SER A 210 9.25 18.35 8.06
C SER A 210 9.46 16.96 7.45
N VAL A 211 9.96 16.83 6.21
CA VAL A 211 10.03 15.53 5.52
C VAL A 211 11.01 14.57 6.20
N GLY A 212 12.24 15.03 6.51
CA GLY A 212 13.22 14.21 7.22
C GLY A 212 12.74 13.80 8.61
N GLN A 213 12.08 14.72 9.32
CA GLN A 213 11.49 14.47 10.63
C GLN A 213 10.37 13.42 10.56
N LEU A 214 9.44 13.54 9.60
CA LEU A 214 8.33 12.60 9.43
C LEU A 214 8.81 11.19 9.10
N HIS A 215 9.84 11.05 8.26
CA HIS A 215 10.48 9.76 8.02
C HIS A 215 11.14 9.19 9.28
N GLY A 216 11.87 10.03 10.02
CA GLY A 216 12.47 9.60 11.30
C GLY A 216 11.43 9.13 12.31
N GLN A 217 10.33 9.86 12.46
CA GLN A 217 9.21 9.48 13.31
C GLN A 217 8.53 8.20 12.83
N GLY A 218 8.33 8.04 11.52
CA GLY A 218 7.76 6.83 10.93
C GLY A 218 8.65 5.60 11.17
N ALA A 219 9.97 5.74 11.01
CA ALA A 219 10.91 4.67 11.29
C ALA A 219 10.98 4.30 12.78
N GLN A 220 10.77 5.25 13.70
CA GLN A 220 10.70 4.95 15.15
C GLN A 220 9.36 4.36 15.59
N ALA A 221 8.26 4.75 14.93
CA ALA A 221 6.90 4.37 15.33
C ALA A 221 6.48 2.98 14.84
N ILE A 222 7.22 2.37 13.92
CA ILE A 222 6.85 1.10 13.28
C ILE A 222 7.82 -0.01 13.70
N ASP A 223 7.29 -1.02 14.39
CA ASP A 223 8.04 -2.23 14.74
C ASP A 223 8.65 -2.89 13.51
N GLY A 224 9.90 -3.32 13.62
CA GLY A 224 10.67 -3.85 12.48
C GLY A 224 11.50 -2.80 11.76
N LEU A 225 11.34 -1.50 12.06
CA LEU A 225 12.22 -0.43 11.61
C LEU A 225 12.90 0.24 12.81
N ALA A 226 14.18 0.58 12.68
CA ALA A 226 14.92 1.31 13.69
C ALA A 226 15.62 2.50 13.03
N LEU A 227 15.26 3.72 13.39
CA LEU A 227 16.02 4.89 12.97
C LEU A 227 17.42 4.83 13.60
N ARG A 228 18.46 4.81 12.76
CA ARG A 228 19.86 4.68 13.19
C ARG A 228 20.70 5.89 12.84
N ALA A 229 20.40 6.56 11.73
CA ALA A 229 21.26 7.62 11.24
C ALA A 229 20.52 8.70 10.45
N ALA A 230 21.13 9.90 10.42
CA ALA A 230 20.81 10.96 9.47
C ALA A 230 22.08 11.46 8.78
N CYS A 231 21.98 11.84 7.52
CA CYS A 231 23.06 12.36 6.70
C CYS A 231 22.61 13.62 6.00
N ASP A 232 23.36 14.71 6.10
CA ASP A 232 23.06 15.96 5.41
C ASP A 232 24.34 16.80 5.27
N LEU A 233 24.47 17.51 4.14
CA LEU A 233 25.58 18.42 3.89
C LEU A 233 25.53 19.67 4.79
N ASN A 234 24.36 19.99 5.33
CA ASN A 234 24.16 21.14 6.19
C ASN A 234 24.26 20.74 7.68
N PRO A 235 25.30 21.20 8.41
CA PRO A 235 25.49 20.82 9.82
C PRO A 235 24.32 21.25 10.71
N ARG A 236 23.60 22.33 10.37
CA ARG A 236 22.42 22.76 11.15
C ARG A 236 21.27 21.76 11.07
N ARG A 237 21.13 21.05 9.94
CA ARG A 237 20.12 20.01 9.78
C ARG A 237 20.49 18.76 10.56
N LEU A 238 21.78 18.40 10.60
CA LEU A 238 22.29 17.34 11.46
C LEU A 238 22.05 17.65 12.94
N ASP A 239 22.30 18.90 13.37
CA ASP A 239 22.03 19.32 14.74
C ASP A 239 20.53 19.22 15.08
N ALA A 240 19.65 19.62 14.17
CA ALA A 240 18.20 19.47 14.33
C ALA A 240 17.77 17.98 14.39
N ALA A 241 18.40 17.12 13.56
CA ALA A 241 18.16 15.68 13.58
C ALA A 241 18.55 15.07 14.94
N ARG A 242 19.72 15.41 15.48
CA ARG A 242 20.16 14.95 16.81
C ARG A 242 19.28 15.47 17.95
N GLN A 243 18.78 16.70 17.85
CA GLN A 243 17.84 17.25 18.83
C GLN A 243 16.51 16.50 18.83
N THR A 244 16.03 16.11 17.64
CA THR A 244 14.77 15.37 17.49
C THR A 244 14.93 13.90 17.87
N PHE A 245 16.06 13.30 17.49
CA PHE A 245 16.38 11.89 17.66
C PHE A 245 17.77 11.74 18.31
N PRO A 246 17.87 11.77 19.66
CA PRO A 246 19.16 11.81 20.35
C PRO A 246 20.08 10.61 20.13
N ASP A 247 19.53 9.45 19.78
CA ASP A 247 20.27 8.18 19.69
C ASP A 247 20.81 7.87 18.28
N ILE A 248 20.60 8.75 17.31
CA ILE A 248 21.05 8.51 15.93
C ILE A 248 22.52 8.91 15.75
N GLN A 249 23.20 8.20 14.85
CA GLN A 249 24.46 8.68 14.29
C GLN A 249 24.20 9.73 13.20
N THR A 250 25.22 10.54 12.94
CA THR A 250 25.16 11.54 11.87
C THR A 250 26.34 11.44 10.94
N TYR A 251 26.06 11.54 9.65
CA TYR A 251 27.04 11.49 8.58
C TYR A 251 27.00 12.77 7.74
N ASP A 252 28.10 13.11 7.09
CA ASP A 252 28.21 14.27 6.20
C ASP A 252 28.22 13.88 4.71
N THR A 253 28.29 12.58 4.42
CA THR A 253 28.48 12.03 3.07
C THR A 253 27.66 10.75 2.91
N ALA A 254 27.13 10.53 1.70
CA ALA A 254 26.36 9.32 1.40
C ALA A 254 27.24 8.05 1.47
N GLU A 255 28.52 8.19 1.15
CA GLU A 255 29.54 7.14 1.22
C GLU A 255 29.69 6.61 2.66
N THR A 256 29.89 7.50 3.64
CA THR A 256 30.09 7.10 5.03
C THR A 256 28.81 6.53 5.67
N LEU A 257 27.64 7.03 5.27
CA LEU A 257 26.36 6.44 5.65
C LEU A 257 26.21 5.02 5.06
N ALA A 258 26.61 4.82 3.81
CA ALA A 258 26.50 3.53 3.12
C ALA A 258 27.44 2.47 3.71
N ASP A 259 28.61 2.87 4.21
CA ASP A 259 29.58 1.96 4.82
C ASP A 259 29.17 1.46 6.22
N ASP A 260 28.16 2.07 6.86
CA ASP A 260 27.69 1.67 8.18
C ASP A 260 26.95 0.32 8.12
N PRO A 261 27.46 -0.75 8.77
CA PRO A 261 26.80 -2.06 8.78
C PRO A 261 25.52 -2.08 9.62
N ALA A 262 25.24 -1.05 10.42
CA ALA A 262 23.99 -0.93 11.17
C ALA A 262 22.84 -0.38 10.32
N ILE A 263 23.08 -0.01 9.05
CA ILE A 263 22.08 0.51 8.12
C ILE A 263 21.71 -0.57 7.10
N ASP A 264 20.44 -0.92 7.02
CA ASP A 264 19.89 -1.87 6.03
C ASP A 264 19.14 -1.15 4.91
N LEU A 265 18.51 -0.02 5.25
CA LEU A 265 17.62 0.76 4.38
C LEU A 265 17.97 2.25 4.48
N VAL A 266 18.02 2.93 3.33
CA VAL A 266 18.20 4.39 3.27
C VAL A 266 17.00 5.06 2.60
N VAL A 267 16.48 6.09 3.26
CA VAL A 267 15.47 6.99 2.70
C VAL A 267 16.17 8.24 2.16
N ILE A 268 16.07 8.48 0.86
CA ILE A 268 16.64 9.64 0.17
C ILE A 268 15.60 10.75 0.12
N ALA A 269 15.82 11.84 0.86
CA ALA A 269 15.00 13.04 0.90
C ALA A 269 15.81 14.29 0.45
N THR A 270 16.69 14.10 -0.52
CA THR A 270 17.49 15.16 -1.16
C THR A 270 16.71 15.81 -2.31
N PRO A 271 17.24 16.83 -3.02
CA PRO A 271 16.60 17.35 -4.21
C PRO A 271 16.52 16.30 -5.34
N PRO A 272 15.46 16.30 -6.19
CA PRO A 272 15.18 15.24 -7.16
C PRO A 272 16.30 14.93 -8.15
N ASN A 273 17.02 15.96 -8.62
CA ASN A 273 18.16 15.82 -9.52
C ASN A 273 19.34 15.01 -8.96
N THR A 274 19.29 14.61 -7.68
CA THR A 274 20.31 13.78 -7.04
C THR A 274 19.87 12.35 -6.76
N HIS A 275 18.57 12.04 -6.86
CA HIS A 275 17.99 10.77 -6.43
C HIS A 275 18.65 9.58 -7.13
N ALA A 276 18.72 9.59 -8.46
CA ALA A 276 19.21 8.46 -9.23
C ALA A 276 20.66 8.09 -8.88
N ARG A 277 21.56 9.08 -8.87
CA ARG A 277 22.98 8.87 -8.52
C ARG A 277 23.13 8.31 -7.11
N LEU A 278 22.42 8.89 -6.14
CA LEU A 278 22.50 8.47 -4.73
C LEU A 278 21.88 7.08 -4.51
N ALA A 279 20.76 6.79 -5.16
CA ALA A 279 20.11 5.48 -5.10
C ALA A 279 21.00 4.38 -5.68
N LEU A 280 21.61 4.62 -6.86
CA LEU A 280 22.54 3.66 -7.46
C LEU A 280 23.73 3.38 -6.54
N GLN A 281 24.33 4.41 -5.97
CA GLN A 281 25.43 4.29 -5.00
C GLN A 281 25.04 3.45 -3.76
N LEU A 282 23.85 3.68 -3.20
CA LEU A 282 23.36 2.95 -2.04
C LEU A 282 23.03 1.49 -2.35
N LEU A 283 22.44 1.23 -3.53
CA LEU A 283 22.17 -0.12 -4.02
C LEU A 283 23.48 -0.88 -4.28
N GLU A 284 24.52 -0.23 -4.82
CA GLU A 284 25.85 -0.80 -4.99
C GLU A 284 26.50 -1.18 -3.65
N ALA A 285 26.24 -0.39 -2.60
CA ALA A 285 26.66 -0.68 -1.23
C ALA A 285 25.80 -1.73 -0.50
N GLY A 286 24.83 -2.35 -1.18
CA GLY A 286 24.00 -3.41 -0.61
C GLY A 286 22.84 -2.91 0.25
N LYS A 287 22.46 -1.63 0.15
CA LYS A 287 21.37 -1.05 0.95
C LYS A 287 20.05 -1.05 0.20
N HIS A 288 18.95 -1.34 0.89
CA HIS A 288 17.62 -1.04 0.37
C HIS A 288 17.46 0.48 0.23
N VAL A 289 16.66 0.92 -0.75
CA VAL A 289 16.47 2.35 -1.03
C VAL A 289 14.98 2.70 -1.11
N VAL A 290 14.60 3.77 -0.43
CA VAL A 290 13.36 4.51 -0.69
C VAL A 290 13.76 5.92 -1.13
N CYS A 291 13.27 6.38 -2.27
CA CYS A 291 13.43 7.78 -2.68
C CYS A 291 12.16 8.55 -2.39
N GLU A 292 12.29 9.79 -1.93
CA GLU A 292 11.20 10.76 -2.03
C GLU A 292 10.79 10.96 -3.49
N LYS A 293 9.56 11.47 -3.67
CA LYS A 293 9.03 11.78 -5.00
C LYS A 293 9.74 13.00 -5.60
N PRO A 294 9.87 13.06 -6.95
CA PRO A 294 9.74 11.96 -7.90
C PRO A 294 10.89 10.96 -7.77
N LEU A 295 10.70 9.72 -8.24
CA LEU A 295 11.74 8.67 -8.15
C LEU A 295 13.06 9.09 -8.81
N ALA A 296 12.98 9.72 -9.98
CA ALA A 296 14.07 10.38 -10.68
C ALA A 296 13.50 11.42 -11.66
N LEU A 297 14.35 12.10 -12.44
CA LEU A 297 13.93 13.09 -13.43
C LEU A 297 13.82 12.55 -14.85
N THR A 298 14.32 11.34 -15.11
CA THR A 298 14.21 10.68 -16.42
C THR A 298 13.82 9.21 -16.29
N GLN A 299 13.14 8.69 -17.31
CA GLN A 299 12.78 7.28 -17.42
C GLN A 299 14.04 6.41 -17.41
N ALA A 300 15.09 6.81 -18.15
CA ALA A 300 16.36 6.08 -18.21
C ALA A 300 17.03 5.92 -16.83
N GLU A 301 16.98 6.97 -15.99
CA GLU A 301 17.46 6.89 -14.61
C GLU A 301 16.65 5.89 -13.79
N THR A 302 15.31 5.96 -13.85
CA THR A 302 14.46 5.01 -13.10
C THR A 302 14.68 3.57 -13.54
N GLU A 303 14.88 3.32 -14.84
CA GLU A 303 15.19 2.00 -15.38
C GLU A 303 16.54 1.49 -14.85
N ALA A 304 17.58 2.32 -14.88
CA ALA A 304 18.90 1.96 -14.35
C ALA A 304 18.82 1.60 -12.85
N MET A 305 18.06 2.36 -12.07
CA MET A 305 17.85 2.09 -10.64
C MET A 305 17.11 0.76 -10.41
N LEU A 306 16.03 0.51 -11.15
CA LEU A 306 15.24 -0.74 -11.04
C LEU A 306 16.05 -1.96 -11.44
N VAL A 307 16.77 -1.89 -12.56
CA VAL A 307 17.64 -2.97 -13.05
C VAL A 307 18.73 -3.30 -12.01
N LEU A 308 19.36 -2.28 -11.41
CA LEU A 308 20.36 -2.52 -10.38
C LEU A 308 19.74 -3.14 -9.11
N ALA A 309 18.62 -2.61 -8.64
CA ALA A 309 17.91 -3.14 -7.47
C ALA A 309 17.46 -4.60 -7.67
N GLU A 310 17.03 -4.97 -8.87
CA GLU A 310 16.73 -6.34 -9.23
C GLU A 310 17.99 -7.22 -9.19
N ARG A 311 19.07 -6.80 -9.87
CA ARG A 311 20.34 -7.54 -9.91
C ARG A 311 20.95 -7.77 -8.53
N GLN A 312 20.87 -6.77 -7.64
CA GLN A 312 21.38 -6.85 -6.26
C GLN A 312 20.41 -7.52 -5.29
N LYS A 313 19.19 -7.89 -5.73
CA LYS A 313 18.11 -8.41 -4.88
C LYS A 313 17.75 -7.48 -3.72
N LEU A 314 17.78 -6.17 -3.98
CA LEU A 314 17.43 -5.13 -3.02
C LEU A 314 16.05 -4.54 -3.35
N HIS A 315 15.46 -3.87 -2.37
CA HIS A 315 14.26 -3.08 -2.55
C HIS A 315 14.58 -1.69 -3.10
N LEU A 316 13.72 -1.23 -4.00
CA LEU A 316 13.66 0.15 -4.46
C LEU A 316 12.19 0.56 -4.61
N SER A 317 11.78 1.64 -3.95
CA SER A 317 10.48 2.27 -4.17
C SER A 317 10.53 3.78 -4.03
N CYS A 318 9.51 4.44 -4.55
CA CYS A 318 9.25 5.86 -4.30
C CYS A 318 8.32 6.02 -3.09
N HIS A 319 8.51 7.06 -2.28
CA HIS A 319 7.61 7.43 -1.21
C HIS A 319 6.39 8.20 -1.76
N GLN A 320 5.50 7.49 -2.47
CA GLN A 320 4.20 8.04 -2.90
C GLN A 320 3.21 8.05 -1.73
N ASN A 321 3.50 8.85 -0.71
CA ASN A 321 2.75 8.94 0.55
C ASN A 321 1.27 9.25 0.35
N ARG A 322 0.93 10.01 -0.70
CA ARG A 322 -0.45 10.40 -1.00
C ARG A 322 -1.35 9.25 -1.45
N ARG A 323 -0.82 8.05 -1.72
CA ARG A 323 -1.62 6.81 -1.90
C ARG A 323 -2.35 6.36 -0.64
N TRP A 324 -2.12 7.04 0.50
CA TRP A 324 -2.87 6.86 1.73
C TRP A 324 -3.65 8.11 2.16
N ASP A 325 -3.72 9.15 1.32
CA ASP A 325 -4.61 10.28 1.60
C ASP A 325 -6.05 9.75 1.67
N ALA A 326 -6.82 10.28 2.62
CA ALA A 326 -8.17 9.77 2.90
C ALA A 326 -9.09 9.87 1.68
N ASP A 327 -8.95 10.92 0.87
CA ASP A 327 -9.69 11.10 -0.38
C ASP A 327 -9.27 10.10 -1.46
N TYR A 328 -7.99 9.78 -1.62
CA TYR A 328 -7.57 8.70 -2.53
C TYR A 328 -8.20 7.38 -2.13
N LEU A 329 -8.12 7.02 -0.85
CA LEU A 329 -8.66 5.75 -0.35
C LEU A 329 -10.18 5.66 -0.57
N ALA A 330 -10.90 6.76 -0.34
CA ALA A 330 -12.34 6.84 -0.59
C ALA A 330 -12.68 6.74 -2.09
N ILE A 331 -11.97 7.49 -2.95
CA ILE A 331 -12.18 7.48 -4.40
C ILE A 331 -11.84 6.09 -4.98
N LYS A 332 -10.67 5.54 -4.63
CA LYS A 332 -10.23 4.22 -5.07
C LYS A 332 -11.26 3.15 -4.72
N ARG A 333 -11.75 3.15 -3.48
CA ARG A 333 -12.81 2.24 -3.03
C ARG A 333 -14.09 2.43 -3.85
N ALA A 334 -14.54 3.66 -4.06
CA ALA A 334 -15.76 3.94 -4.83
C ALA A 334 -15.66 3.48 -6.29
N VAL A 335 -14.49 3.65 -6.92
CA VAL A 335 -14.22 3.14 -8.28
C VAL A 335 -14.20 1.61 -8.30
N GLN A 336 -13.50 0.97 -7.35
CA GLN A 336 -13.41 -0.50 -7.26
C GLN A 336 -14.75 -1.17 -6.96
N GLU A 337 -15.60 -0.54 -6.14
CA GLU A 337 -16.96 -1.00 -5.85
C GLU A 337 -17.96 -0.69 -6.99
N GLY A 338 -17.50 -0.05 -8.07
CA GLY A 338 -18.33 0.28 -9.23
C GLY A 338 -19.40 1.33 -8.95
N LEU A 339 -19.22 2.19 -7.93
CA LEU A 339 -20.25 3.16 -7.51
C LEU A 339 -20.60 4.20 -8.57
N ILE A 340 -19.70 4.40 -9.55
CA ILE A 340 -19.90 5.27 -10.72
C ILE A 340 -19.89 4.50 -12.04
N GLY A 341 -19.95 3.16 -12.03
CA GLY A 341 -19.76 2.33 -13.21
C GLY A 341 -18.31 2.34 -13.70
N GLU A 342 -18.11 2.29 -15.02
CA GLU A 342 -16.78 2.32 -15.65
C GLU A 342 -16.24 3.75 -15.68
N LEU A 343 -15.12 4.00 -15.00
CA LEU A 343 -14.41 5.29 -15.02
C LEU A 343 -13.87 5.57 -16.42
N PHE A 344 -14.28 6.70 -17.03
CA PHE A 344 -13.81 7.09 -18.37
C PHE A 344 -13.16 8.48 -18.44
N HIS A 345 -13.36 9.34 -17.43
CA HIS A 345 -12.75 10.66 -17.35
C HIS A 345 -12.33 11.02 -15.93
N LEU A 346 -11.15 11.60 -15.77
CA LEU A 346 -10.63 12.10 -14.49
C LEU A 346 -9.93 13.44 -14.68
N GLU A 347 -10.40 14.48 -14.01
CA GLU A 347 -9.67 15.74 -13.86
C GLU A 347 -9.15 15.91 -12.44
N ALA A 348 -7.90 16.36 -12.37
CA ALA A 348 -7.23 16.70 -11.14
C ALA A 348 -6.70 18.13 -11.22
N PHE A 349 -6.91 18.89 -10.14
CA PHE A 349 -6.41 20.24 -10.02
C PHE A 349 -5.61 20.40 -8.73
N VAL A 350 -4.54 21.19 -8.81
CA VAL A 350 -3.82 21.74 -7.66
C VAL A 350 -3.36 23.15 -8.00
N GLY A 351 -3.40 24.04 -7.03
CA GLY A 351 -2.98 25.41 -7.30
C GLY A 351 -3.58 26.43 -6.36
N SER A 352 -3.12 27.66 -6.52
CA SER A 352 -3.57 28.81 -5.76
C SER A 352 -3.39 30.10 -6.57
N PHE A 353 -3.46 31.25 -5.90
CA PHE A 353 -3.13 32.56 -6.48
C PHE A 353 -2.05 33.25 -5.66
N ASN A 354 -0.94 32.55 -5.44
CA ASN A 354 0.16 33.00 -4.60
C ASN A 354 1.48 32.77 -5.31
N HIS A 355 2.47 33.56 -4.92
CA HIS A 355 3.84 33.36 -5.37
C HIS A 355 4.33 31.97 -4.91
N PRO A 356 4.97 31.18 -5.79
CA PRO A 356 5.54 29.89 -5.43
C PRO A 356 6.64 30.02 -4.37
N CYS A 357 6.95 28.92 -3.67
CA CYS A 357 7.91 28.99 -2.57
C CYS A 357 9.34 29.35 -3.04
N GLY A 358 10.02 30.23 -2.32
CA GLY A 358 11.41 30.61 -2.63
C GLY A 358 12.41 29.55 -2.19
N TYR A 359 12.55 28.45 -2.95
CA TYR A 359 13.57 27.41 -2.72
C TYR A 359 13.86 26.62 -4.00
N TRP A 360 14.58 25.48 -3.90
CA TRP A 360 14.93 24.67 -5.09
C TRP A 360 13.71 24.12 -5.84
N HIS A 361 12.53 24.04 -5.20
CA HIS A 361 11.28 23.64 -5.84
C HIS A 361 10.95 24.51 -7.06
N SER A 362 11.24 25.82 -6.97
CA SER A 362 11.02 26.79 -8.05
C SER A 362 12.17 26.89 -9.07
N HIS A 363 13.16 26.00 -8.97
CA HIS A 363 14.27 25.89 -9.90
C HIS A 363 14.15 24.62 -10.75
N ASP A 364 13.70 24.76 -11.98
CA ASP A 364 13.32 23.69 -12.90
C ASP A 364 14.41 22.61 -13.05
N LYS A 365 15.67 22.99 -13.27
CA LYS A 365 16.78 22.03 -13.40
C LYS A 365 17.06 21.18 -12.14
N ILE A 366 16.56 21.59 -10.98
CA ILE A 366 16.76 20.89 -9.70
C ILE A 366 15.51 20.06 -9.36
N SER A 367 14.31 20.65 -9.51
CA SER A 367 13.05 20.01 -9.16
C SER A 367 12.42 19.17 -10.27
N GLY A 368 12.81 19.39 -11.53
CA GLY A 368 12.06 18.97 -12.72
C GLY A 368 10.89 19.91 -13.05
N GLY A 369 10.79 21.04 -12.34
CA GLY A 369 9.70 22.00 -12.47
C GLY A 369 8.40 21.52 -11.83
N THR A 370 7.36 22.31 -12.05
CA THR A 370 6.00 22.06 -11.55
C THR A 370 5.46 20.67 -11.93
N THR A 371 5.83 20.22 -13.13
CA THR A 371 5.48 18.89 -13.67
C THR A 371 5.89 17.80 -12.71
N PHE A 372 7.14 17.79 -12.29
CA PHE A 372 7.64 16.75 -11.39
C PHE A 372 7.24 17.00 -9.95
N ASP A 373 7.20 18.26 -9.48
CA ASP A 373 6.89 18.53 -8.08
C ASP A 373 5.46 18.12 -7.70
N TRP A 374 4.46 18.65 -8.42
CA TRP A 374 3.05 18.31 -8.16
C TRP A 374 2.55 17.17 -9.01
N GLY A 375 2.96 17.08 -10.28
CA GLY A 375 2.50 16.01 -11.16
C GLY A 375 2.93 14.63 -10.68
N ALA A 376 4.06 14.46 -9.98
CA ALA A 376 4.46 13.16 -9.43
C ALA A 376 3.47 12.60 -8.40
N HIS A 377 2.71 13.46 -7.70
CA HIS A 377 1.64 13.02 -6.81
C HIS A 377 0.34 12.74 -7.57
N TYR A 378 -0.06 13.67 -8.43
CA TYR A 378 -1.39 13.63 -9.05
C TYR A 378 -1.45 12.64 -10.20
N LEU A 379 -0.41 12.55 -11.03
CA LEU A 379 -0.35 11.55 -12.10
C LEU A 379 -0.17 10.14 -11.54
N ASP A 380 0.47 9.98 -10.39
CA ASP A 380 0.50 8.71 -9.67
C ASP A 380 -0.92 8.22 -9.31
N TRP A 381 -1.81 9.12 -8.87
CA TRP A 381 -3.22 8.76 -8.65
C TRP A 381 -3.96 8.47 -9.96
N VAL A 382 -3.75 9.29 -10.99
CA VAL A 382 -4.37 9.09 -12.30
C VAL A 382 -4.05 7.71 -12.86
N LEU A 383 -2.76 7.37 -12.92
CA LEU A 383 -2.31 6.07 -13.44
C LEU A 383 -2.80 4.91 -12.57
N SER A 384 -2.91 5.12 -11.26
CA SER A 384 -3.43 4.10 -10.35
C SER A 384 -4.93 3.82 -10.47
N LEU A 385 -5.72 4.85 -10.78
CA LEU A 385 -7.18 4.75 -10.82
C LEU A 385 -7.68 4.35 -12.19
N MET A 386 -6.92 4.68 -13.25
CA MET A 386 -7.30 4.33 -14.61
C MET A 386 -7.14 2.83 -14.89
N PRO A 387 -8.12 2.18 -15.53
CA PRO A 387 -8.13 0.74 -15.72
C PRO A 387 -7.23 0.25 -16.85
N SER A 388 -6.60 1.14 -17.60
CA SER A 388 -5.80 0.85 -18.79
C SER A 388 -4.50 1.64 -18.76
N PRO A 389 -3.44 1.18 -19.45
CA PRO A 389 -2.19 1.92 -19.53
C PRO A 389 -2.34 3.20 -20.35
N PRO A 390 -1.59 4.27 -20.01
CA PRO A 390 -1.56 5.51 -20.79
C PRO A 390 -0.86 5.26 -22.14
N THR A 391 -1.36 5.89 -23.20
CA THR A 391 -0.83 5.74 -24.56
C THR A 391 -0.29 7.04 -25.14
N ALA A 392 -0.81 8.19 -24.70
CA ALA A 392 -0.33 9.47 -25.21
C ALA A 392 -0.45 10.59 -24.17
N VAL A 393 0.45 11.57 -24.28
CA VAL A 393 0.52 12.75 -23.41
C VAL A 393 0.54 14.02 -24.25
N ILE A 394 -0.20 15.04 -23.81
CA ILE A 394 -0.15 16.40 -24.35
C ILE A 394 0.05 17.34 -23.17
N CYS A 395 1.01 18.26 -23.25
CA CYS A 395 1.30 19.21 -22.19
C CYS A 395 1.43 20.63 -22.70
N THR A 396 0.83 21.58 -21.99
CA THR A 396 0.97 23.02 -22.26
C THR A 396 1.37 23.76 -20.98
N ARG A 397 2.28 24.73 -21.12
CA ARG A 397 2.82 25.53 -20.02
C ARG A 397 2.66 27.02 -20.26
N HIS A 398 2.54 27.76 -19.16
CA HIS A 398 2.57 29.20 -19.15
C HIS A 398 3.42 29.70 -17.98
N ASN A 399 4.23 30.74 -18.24
CA ASN A 399 4.84 31.58 -17.20
C ASN A 399 4.39 33.03 -17.52
N ARG A 400 3.56 33.60 -16.65
CA ARG A 400 2.79 34.82 -16.92
C ARG A 400 2.98 35.91 -15.86
N VAL A 401 3.33 35.52 -14.63
CA VAL A 401 3.36 36.39 -13.46
C VAL A 401 4.69 36.22 -12.72
N TRP A 402 5.12 35.00 -12.42
CA TRP A 402 6.28 34.72 -11.56
C TRP A 402 7.56 34.56 -12.39
N HIS A 403 8.06 35.67 -12.92
CA HIS A 403 9.21 35.70 -13.82
C HIS A 403 10.59 35.64 -13.13
N ASP A 404 10.63 35.75 -11.81
CA ASP A 404 11.83 35.64 -10.99
C ASP A 404 12.26 34.18 -10.76
N ILE A 405 11.37 33.22 -11.03
CA ILE A 405 11.62 31.78 -10.95
C ILE A 405 11.60 31.12 -12.34
N THR A 406 12.09 29.89 -12.43
CA THR A 406 12.18 29.17 -13.72
C THR A 406 11.01 28.22 -14.00
N ASN A 407 10.21 27.89 -12.98
CA ASN A 407 9.05 27.01 -13.17
C ASN A 407 7.94 27.70 -13.97
N ALA A 408 7.03 26.89 -14.51
CA ALA A 408 5.79 27.39 -15.10
C ALA A 408 4.76 27.71 -14.00
N ASP A 409 4.15 28.89 -14.09
CA ASP A 409 3.06 29.33 -13.21
C ASP A 409 1.77 28.57 -13.46
N GLN A 410 1.61 28.00 -14.66
CA GLN A 410 0.49 27.15 -15.01
C GLN A 410 0.92 26.05 -15.98
N GLU A 411 0.37 24.86 -15.75
CA GLU A 411 0.57 23.69 -16.58
C GLU A 411 -0.73 22.90 -16.72
N ARG A 412 -0.97 22.34 -17.91
CA ARG A 412 -2.00 21.34 -18.15
C ARG A 412 -1.38 20.15 -18.87
N ILE A 413 -1.53 18.97 -18.28
CA ILE A 413 -1.13 17.67 -18.83
C ILE A 413 -2.40 16.88 -19.12
N GLN A 414 -2.54 16.39 -20.35
CA GLN A 414 -3.65 15.57 -20.80
C GLN A 414 -3.13 14.19 -21.14
N LEU A 415 -3.82 13.14 -20.69
CA LEU A 415 -3.48 11.75 -20.95
C LEU A 415 -4.60 11.06 -21.72
N ARG A 416 -4.22 10.19 -22.64
CA ARG A 416 -5.10 9.20 -23.27
C ARG A 416 -4.68 7.81 -22.83
N PHE A 417 -5.64 6.90 -22.74
CA PHE A 417 -5.42 5.53 -22.31
C PHE A 417 -5.85 4.53 -23.39
N ALA A 418 -5.26 3.33 -23.37
CA ALA A 418 -5.53 2.30 -24.36
C ALA A 418 -7.01 1.87 -24.43
N GLY A 419 -7.72 1.97 -23.31
CA GLY A 419 -9.16 1.69 -23.23
C GLY A 419 -10.07 2.85 -23.68
N GLY A 420 -9.49 3.95 -24.18
CA GLY A 420 -10.23 5.13 -24.62
C GLY A 420 -10.59 6.13 -23.51
N GLN A 421 -10.13 5.90 -22.28
CA GLN A 421 -10.28 6.85 -21.18
C GLN A 421 -9.39 8.08 -21.40
N GLU A 422 -9.75 9.18 -20.74
CA GLU A 422 -9.01 10.44 -20.76
C GLU A 422 -8.78 10.97 -19.34
N ALA A 423 -7.66 11.67 -19.13
CA ALA A 423 -7.42 12.39 -17.90
C ALA A 423 -6.79 13.77 -18.14
N ASP A 424 -7.09 14.72 -17.27
CA ASP A 424 -6.48 16.04 -17.24
C ASP A 424 -5.87 16.30 -15.85
N PHE A 425 -4.61 16.70 -15.80
CA PHE A 425 -3.99 17.28 -14.63
C PHE A 425 -3.68 18.75 -14.89
N ILE A 426 -4.10 19.63 -13.99
CA ILE A 426 -3.85 21.06 -14.09
C ILE A 426 -3.19 21.55 -12.81
N HIS A 427 -2.05 22.20 -12.95
CA HIS A 427 -1.43 23.01 -11.92
C HIS A 427 -1.55 24.50 -12.26
N SER A 428 -1.88 25.36 -11.29
CA SER A 428 -1.80 26.81 -11.49
C SER A 428 -1.54 27.59 -10.20
N ASP A 429 -0.47 28.38 -10.17
CA ASP A 429 -0.18 29.38 -9.12
C ASP A 429 -0.81 30.75 -9.42
N ILE A 430 -1.56 30.84 -10.51
CA ILE A 430 -2.27 32.03 -10.97
C ILE A 430 -3.78 31.78 -11.09
N ALA A 431 -4.30 30.79 -10.37
CA ALA A 431 -5.71 30.48 -10.26
C ALA A 431 -6.36 31.17 -9.05
N ALA A 432 -6.89 32.38 -9.25
CA ALA A 432 -7.66 33.11 -8.22
C ALA A 432 -8.95 32.40 -7.82
N ILE A 433 -9.52 31.60 -8.74
CA ILE A 433 -10.64 30.71 -8.48
C ILE A 433 -10.18 29.30 -8.88
N PRO A 434 -10.02 28.37 -7.93
CA PRO A 434 -9.55 27.03 -8.24
C PRO A 434 -10.66 26.21 -8.90
N LYS A 435 -10.28 25.29 -9.78
CA LYS A 435 -11.14 24.16 -10.17
C LYS A 435 -11.40 23.25 -8.95
N PRO A 436 -12.43 22.38 -8.98
CA PRO A 436 -12.52 21.27 -8.03
C PRO A 436 -11.20 20.49 -7.99
N LYS A 437 -10.79 20.03 -6.80
CA LYS A 437 -9.57 19.22 -6.62
C LYS A 437 -9.64 17.95 -7.46
N TRP A 438 -10.81 17.32 -7.48
CA TRP A 438 -11.11 16.09 -8.22
C TRP A 438 -12.42 16.21 -8.98
N TYR A 439 -12.47 15.67 -10.19
CA TYR A 439 -13.70 15.49 -10.96
C TYR A 439 -13.62 14.20 -11.77
N LEU A 440 -14.42 13.20 -11.40
CA LEU A 440 -14.41 11.87 -12.01
C LEU A 440 -15.78 11.59 -12.63
N LEU A 441 -15.78 11.05 -13.85
CA LEU A 441 -16.99 10.59 -14.54
C LEU A 441 -16.88 9.11 -14.85
N GLY A 442 -17.92 8.38 -14.48
CA GLY A 442 -18.13 7.00 -14.91
C GLY A 442 -19.49 6.81 -15.56
N THR A 443 -19.71 5.63 -16.13
CA THR A 443 -20.93 5.32 -16.90
C THR A 443 -22.23 5.38 -16.10
N GLU A 444 -22.17 5.29 -14.77
CA GLU A 444 -23.33 5.27 -13.88
C GLU A 444 -23.36 6.41 -12.83
N GLY A 445 -22.33 7.26 -12.82
CA GLY A 445 -22.23 8.32 -11.82
C GLY A 445 -21.00 9.21 -11.95
N ALA A 446 -20.80 10.06 -10.95
CA ALA A 446 -19.68 10.99 -10.89
C ALA A 446 -19.23 11.23 -9.44
N ILE A 447 -17.95 11.56 -9.27
CA ILE A 447 -17.41 12.03 -7.98
C ILE A 447 -16.81 13.41 -8.19
N VAL A 448 -17.10 14.35 -7.29
CA VAL A 448 -16.45 15.66 -7.25
C VAL A 448 -15.85 15.92 -5.88
N GLY A 449 -14.64 16.47 -5.86
CA GLY A 449 -13.92 16.87 -4.65
C GLY A 449 -13.71 18.37 -4.59
N HIS A 450 -14.29 19.04 -3.59
CA HIS A 450 -14.13 20.48 -3.39
C HIS A 450 -13.07 20.80 -2.32
N TRP A 451 -12.24 21.80 -2.60
CA TRP A 451 -11.26 22.32 -1.65
C TRP A 451 -11.92 22.79 -0.35
N GLN A 452 -11.21 22.60 0.76
CA GLN A 452 -11.62 23.10 2.06
C GLN A 452 -10.58 24.07 2.61
N ALA A 453 -11.03 25.12 3.28
CA ALA A 453 -10.18 26.03 4.03
C ALA A 453 -10.32 25.71 5.52
N VAL A 454 -9.21 25.38 6.17
CA VAL A 454 -9.18 25.04 7.59
C VAL A 454 -8.20 25.96 8.30
N THR A 455 -8.67 26.60 9.37
CA THR A 455 -7.83 27.40 10.27
C THR A 455 -7.78 26.71 11.63
N VAL A 456 -6.57 26.49 12.13
CA VAL A 456 -6.33 25.93 13.46
C VAL A 456 -5.95 27.05 14.42
N HIS A 457 -6.50 26.98 15.63
CA HIS A 457 -6.18 27.88 16.72
C HIS A 457 -5.36 27.14 17.77
N THR A 458 -4.17 27.63 18.06
CA THR A 458 -3.32 27.17 19.17
C THR A 458 -3.35 28.19 20.28
N ILE A 459 -3.32 27.77 21.55
CA ILE A 459 -3.32 28.71 22.67
C ILE A 459 -1.98 29.46 22.67
N ASP A 460 -2.03 30.78 22.59
CA ASP A 460 -0.88 31.65 22.75
C ASP A 460 -0.96 32.34 24.11
N PRO A 461 0.09 32.30 24.95
CA PRO A 461 0.04 32.84 26.31
C PRO A 461 -0.07 34.37 26.37
N VAL A 462 0.19 35.08 25.27
CA VAL A 462 0.12 36.55 25.18
C VAL A 462 -1.12 37.01 24.40
N HIS A 463 -1.41 36.36 23.28
CA HIS A 463 -2.47 36.71 22.34
C HIS A 463 -3.76 35.87 22.53
N TYR A 464 -3.82 35.02 23.57
CA TYR A 464 -4.90 34.08 23.89
C TYR A 464 -5.01 32.91 22.89
N PHE A 465 -5.02 33.20 21.59
CA PHE A 465 -4.83 32.20 20.53
C PHE A 465 -3.94 32.75 19.41
N ASP A 466 -3.16 31.86 18.81
CA ASP A 466 -2.53 32.05 17.51
C ASP A 466 -3.30 31.25 16.46
N SER A 467 -3.54 31.84 15.30
CA SER A 467 -4.34 31.24 14.23
C SER A 467 -3.47 30.95 13.01
N HIS A 468 -3.44 29.70 12.60
CA HIS A 468 -2.68 29.24 11.44
C HIS A 468 -3.61 28.57 10.43
N ALA A 469 -3.62 29.08 9.20
CA ALA A 469 -4.29 28.42 8.09
C ALA A 469 -3.47 27.19 7.68
N ILE A 470 -4.11 26.04 7.54
CA ILE A 470 -3.48 24.86 6.95
C ILE A 470 -3.56 25.02 5.43
N PRO A 471 -2.46 24.78 4.68
CA PRO A 471 -2.50 24.78 3.23
C PRO A 471 -3.60 23.81 2.71
N PRO A 472 -4.46 24.24 1.77
CA PRO A 472 -5.54 23.37 1.26
C PRO A 472 -5.05 22.04 0.67
N THR A 473 -3.80 21.98 0.21
CA THR A 473 -3.15 20.75 -0.32
C THR A 473 -2.92 19.68 0.75
N GLU A 474 -2.90 20.07 2.02
CA GLU A 474 -2.75 19.19 3.18
C GLU A 474 -4.10 18.84 3.83
N ILE A 475 -5.21 19.34 3.28
CA ILE A 475 -6.55 19.10 3.77
C ILE A 475 -7.30 18.18 2.80
N PRO A 476 -7.95 17.10 3.30
CA PRO A 476 -8.83 16.30 2.46
C PRO A 476 -10.01 17.14 1.92
N PRO A 477 -10.36 17.02 0.63
CA PRO A 477 -11.50 17.70 0.04
C PRO A 477 -12.82 17.18 0.61
N GLN A 478 -13.89 17.96 0.46
CA GLN A 478 -15.24 17.43 0.62
C GLN A 478 -15.59 16.63 -0.63
N LEU A 479 -15.84 15.33 -0.47
CA LEU A 479 -16.21 14.44 -1.57
C LEU A 479 -17.72 14.26 -1.67
N THR A 480 -18.23 14.45 -2.88
CA THR A 480 -19.62 14.23 -3.25
C THR A 480 -19.69 13.17 -4.34
N LEU A 481 -20.53 12.15 -4.13
CA LEU A 481 -20.85 11.09 -5.07
C LEU A 481 -22.26 11.34 -5.63
N GLN A 482 -22.40 11.37 -6.95
CA GLN A 482 -23.68 11.30 -7.63
C GLN A 482 -23.82 9.97 -8.34
N ARG A 483 -24.87 9.20 -8.02
CA ARG A 483 -25.15 7.90 -8.66
C ARG A 483 -26.63 7.61 -8.72
N ARG A 484 -27.03 6.57 -9.48
CA ARG A 484 -28.42 6.09 -9.48
C ARG A 484 -28.71 5.26 -8.23
N ASP A 485 -29.83 5.53 -7.58
CA ASP A 485 -30.38 4.64 -6.53
C ASP A 485 -31.08 3.42 -7.16
N ALA A 486 -31.57 2.49 -6.32
CA ALA A 486 -32.27 1.29 -6.78
C ALA A 486 -33.56 1.57 -7.58
N SER A 487 -34.08 2.81 -7.54
CA SER A 487 -35.22 3.25 -8.37
C SER A 487 -34.80 3.84 -9.72
N GLY A 488 -33.49 3.95 -9.98
CA GLY A 488 -32.92 4.53 -11.19
C GLY A 488 -32.79 6.05 -11.17
N ARG A 489 -33.15 6.72 -10.06
CA ARG A 489 -33.05 8.17 -9.91
C ARG A 489 -31.63 8.57 -9.51
N MET A 490 -31.11 9.64 -10.11
CA MET A 490 -29.85 10.24 -9.67
C MET A 490 -30.00 10.85 -8.27
N VAL A 491 -29.15 10.41 -7.35
CA VAL A 491 -29.08 10.91 -5.98
C VAL A 491 -27.66 11.39 -5.68
N GLU A 492 -27.57 12.42 -4.86
CA GLU A 492 -26.33 12.96 -4.35
C GLU A 492 -26.09 12.46 -2.92
N GLN A 493 -24.86 12.06 -2.63
CA GLN A 493 -24.45 11.53 -1.34
C GLN A 493 -23.04 12.03 -1.00
N SER A 494 -22.77 12.29 0.27
CA SER A 494 -21.39 12.53 0.72
C SER A 494 -20.64 11.20 0.74
N LEU A 495 -19.43 11.19 0.16
CA LEU A 495 -18.56 10.02 0.20
C LEU A 495 -17.70 10.08 1.49
N PRO A 496 -17.85 9.13 2.42
CA PRO A 496 -17.14 9.18 3.69
C PRO A 496 -15.64 8.94 3.51
N LEU A 497 -14.84 9.75 4.20
CA LEU A 497 -13.39 9.64 4.20
C LEU A 497 -12.92 8.66 5.29
N PRO A 498 -12.17 7.60 4.96
CA PRO A 498 -11.59 6.72 5.96
C PRO A 498 -10.48 7.43 6.74
N LYS A 499 -10.25 7.02 7.99
CA LYS A 499 -9.09 7.46 8.75
C LYS A 499 -7.86 6.66 8.30
N PRO A 500 -6.81 7.27 7.74
CA PRO A 500 -5.62 6.54 7.34
C PRO A 500 -4.86 6.03 8.58
N PRO A 501 -4.12 4.91 8.46
CA PRO A 501 -3.24 4.45 9.52
C PRO A 501 -2.12 5.47 9.78
N SER A 502 -1.52 5.43 10.97
CA SER A 502 -0.28 6.16 11.22
C SER A 502 0.88 5.55 10.43
N TYR A 503 1.66 6.40 9.75
CA TYR A 503 2.83 6.03 8.94
C TYR A 503 2.62 4.80 8.04
N PRO A 504 1.57 4.81 7.19
CA PRO A 504 1.11 3.60 6.52
C PRO A 504 2.11 3.07 5.50
N PHE A 505 2.86 3.95 4.83
CA PHE A 505 3.96 3.56 3.95
C PHE A 505 5.06 2.81 4.71
N HIS A 506 5.51 3.34 5.85
CA HIS A 506 6.58 2.71 6.65
C HIS A 506 6.13 1.34 7.18
N ARG A 507 4.86 1.21 7.58
CA ARG A 507 4.26 -0.08 7.95
C ARG A 507 4.30 -1.07 6.78
N ASN A 508 3.78 -0.69 5.62
CA ASN A 508 3.77 -1.58 4.45
C ASN A 508 5.18 -1.91 3.95
N LEU A 509 6.12 -0.99 4.06
CA LEU A 509 7.54 -1.23 3.76
C LEU A 509 8.14 -2.27 4.72
N ALA A 510 7.90 -2.16 6.02
CA ALA A 510 8.35 -3.14 7.00
C ALA A 510 7.74 -4.52 6.73
N ASP A 511 6.42 -4.59 6.48
CA ASP A 511 5.74 -5.84 6.13
C ASP A 511 6.28 -6.46 4.83
N HIS A 512 6.57 -5.64 3.82
CA HIS A 512 7.18 -6.10 2.58
C HIS A 512 8.59 -6.68 2.80
N LEU A 513 9.47 -5.92 3.47
CA LEU A 513 10.87 -6.29 3.65
C LEU A 513 11.07 -7.46 4.62
N LEU A 514 10.21 -7.58 5.63
CA LEU A 514 10.35 -8.58 6.70
C LEU A 514 9.44 -9.80 6.52
N LEU A 515 8.25 -9.61 5.93
CA LEU A 515 7.25 -10.68 5.81
C LEU A 515 6.99 -11.13 4.38
N GLY A 516 7.45 -10.39 3.36
CA GLY A 516 7.20 -10.72 1.96
C GLY A 516 5.81 -10.32 1.46
N GLU A 517 5.10 -9.49 2.22
CA GLU A 517 3.81 -8.94 1.79
C GLU A 517 3.96 -8.05 0.55
N PRO A 518 2.92 -7.89 -0.28
CA PRO A 518 2.96 -6.98 -1.42
C PRO A 518 3.25 -5.53 -1.01
N ILE A 519 4.15 -4.87 -1.73
CA ILE A 519 4.36 -3.42 -1.61
C ILE A 519 3.21 -2.70 -2.33
N THR A 520 2.61 -1.71 -1.67
CA THR A 520 1.45 -0.95 -2.18
C THR A 520 1.84 -0.03 -3.34
N VAL A 521 3.10 0.42 -3.35
CA VAL A 521 3.67 1.29 -4.39
C VAL A 521 4.93 0.64 -4.94
N PRO A 522 4.80 -0.30 -5.90
CA PRO A 522 5.94 -0.90 -6.58
C PRO A 522 6.77 0.16 -7.31
N GLY A 523 8.09 -0.01 -7.33
CA GLY A 523 8.99 0.94 -8.00
C GLY A 523 8.70 1.14 -9.49
N HIS A 524 8.18 0.12 -10.18
CA HIS A 524 7.83 0.21 -11.60
C HIS A 524 6.62 1.13 -11.86
N GLU A 525 5.65 1.23 -10.95
CA GLU A 525 4.55 2.20 -11.08
C GLU A 525 5.10 3.64 -11.01
N SER A 526 6.05 3.89 -10.11
CA SER A 526 6.69 5.20 -10.00
C SER A 526 7.59 5.53 -11.20
N ALA A 527 8.23 4.52 -11.81
CA ALA A 527 8.95 4.70 -13.06
C ALA A 527 8.00 5.05 -14.22
N GLN A 528 6.82 4.44 -14.28
CA GLN A 528 5.79 4.79 -15.26
C GLN A 528 5.31 6.24 -15.08
N VAL A 529 5.13 6.69 -13.83
CA VAL A 529 4.84 8.11 -13.53
C VAL A 529 5.94 9.01 -14.09
N VAL A 530 7.22 8.69 -13.86
CA VAL A 530 8.35 9.46 -14.41
C VAL A 530 8.36 9.47 -15.94
N ALA A 531 8.04 8.35 -16.59
CA ALA A 531 7.96 8.30 -18.06
C ALA A 531 6.87 9.24 -18.62
N VAL A 532 5.71 9.30 -17.96
CA VAL A 532 4.63 10.24 -18.31
C VAL A 532 5.05 11.70 -18.08
N LEU A 533 5.71 11.98 -16.95
CA LEU A 533 6.20 13.33 -16.62
C LEU A 533 7.25 13.81 -17.63
N GLU A 534 8.19 12.95 -17.99
CA GLU A 534 9.21 13.26 -19.00
C GLU A 534 8.59 13.48 -20.38
N ALA A 535 7.60 12.66 -20.77
CA ALA A 535 6.83 12.89 -21.99
C ALA A 535 6.06 14.21 -21.96
N ALA A 536 5.50 14.60 -20.81
CA ALA A 536 4.86 15.90 -20.65
C ALA A 536 5.84 17.06 -20.85
N VAL A 537 7.07 16.96 -20.33
CA VAL A 537 8.12 17.96 -20.59
C VAL A 537 8.39 18.09 -22.09
N ARG A 538 8.66 16.97 -22.78
CA ARG A 538 8.93 16.97 -24.23
C ARG A 538 7.77 17.57 -25.03
N SER A 539 6.54 17.17 -24.70
CA SER A 539 5.33 17.72 -25.33
C SER A 539 5.27 19.24 -25.19
N ALA A 540 5.53 19.77 -23.99
CA ALA A 540 5.52 21.22 -23.74
C ALA A 540 6.63 21.96 -24.51
N GLU A 541 7.84 21.39 -24.58
CA GLU A 541 8.96 21.93 -25.36
C GLU A 541 8.66 21.95 -26.86
N HIS A 542 7.89 20.97 -27.34
CA HIS A 542 7.39 20.89 -28.72
C HIS A 542 6.08 21.66 -28.95
N GLY A 543 5.72 22.59 -28.06
CA GLY A 543 4.56 23.46 -28.23
C GLY A 543 3.20 22.78 -28.02
N GLY A 544 3.16 21.70 -27.23
CA GLY A 544 1.97 20.89 -26.96
C GLY A 544 1.68 19.84 -28.02
N ALA A 545 2.72 19.33 -28.69
CA ALA A 545 2.58 18.19 -29.60
C ALA A 545 2.23 16.91 -28.83
N VAL A 546 1.56 15.97 -29.49
CA VAL A 546 1.25 14.66 -28.90
C VAL A 546 2.54 13.85 -28.78
N GLU A 547 2.83 13.37 -27.58
CA GLU A 547 3.90 12.41 -27.31
C GLU A 547 3.28 11.04 -27.05
N GLU A 548 3.56 10.07 -27.91
CA GLU A 548 3.12 8.68 -27.73
C GLU A 548 4.01 7.98 -26.70
N LEU A 549 3.41 7.19 -25.82
CA LEU A 549 4.10 6.37 -24.83
C LEU A 549 4.29 4.96 -25.40
N ALA A 550 5.50 4.42 -25.21
CA ALA A 550 5.91 3.11 -25.73
C ALA A 550 5.43 1.93 -24.89
#